data_AF-A0A916Y431-F1
#
_entry.id   AF-A0A916Y431-F1
#
_cell.length_a   1.000
_cell.length_b   1.000
_cell.length_c   1.000
_cell.angle_alpha   90.00
_cell.angle_beta   90.00
_cell.angle_gamma   90.00
#
_symmetry.space_group_name_H-M   'P 1'
#
loop_
_entity.id
_entity.type
_entity.pdbx_description
1 polymer ?
#
loop_
_entity_poly.entity_id
_entity_poly.type
_entity_poly.pdbx_seq_one_letter_code
_entity_poly.pdbx_strand_id
1 'polypeptide(L)'
;MGNFGSAQAMITVLKNNKALLGNRKSLFRSKKDYISSKRTYDSISGKFFDYKTASPELLEEIRQKFIKERRKEAIKNGLLLTFIICVCSFLTYLFFISETNSLNKISYEIAPKETKQFRLIIKDGDEWIDAGKFENAIIQYTRAAKLFPNQFEVEYRICLGYSYLCRYDQKECQKGKEIVLQAIEKYPNENKLKELLQFFSD
;
A
#
# COMPACT_ATOMS: atom_id res chain seq x y z
N MET A 1 -52.60 -10.94 -35.47
CA MET A 1 -51.60 -11.99 -35.74
C MET A 1 -50.22 -11.36 -35.65
N GLY A 2 -49.29 -11.97 -34.91
CA GLY A 2 -47.87 -11.58 -34.88
C GLY A 2 -47.38 -11.01 -33.55
N ASN A 3 -46.65 -11.83 -32.78
CA ASN A 3 -45.50 -11.46 -31.93
C ASN A 3 -45.01 -12.59 -30.99
N PHE A 4 -45.68 -13.75 -30.94
CA PHE A 4 -45.27 -14.84 -30.04
C PHE A 4 -44.14 -15.74 -30.57
N GLY A 5 -43.78 -15.66 -31.85
CA GLY A 5 -42.78 -16.55 -32.45
C GLY A 5 -41.33 -16.27 -32.03
N SER A 6 -40.97 -15.00 -31.86
CA SER A 6 -39.59 -14.58 -31.53
C SER A 6 -39.22 -14.93 -30.08
N ALA A 7 -40.16 -14.78 -29.14
CA ALA A 7 -39.96 -15.18 -27.76
C ALA A 7 -39.82 -16.71 -27.62
N GLN A 8 -40.63 -17.48 -28.34
CA GLN A 8 -40.56 -18.95 -28.34
C GLN A 8 -39.22 -19.46 -28.88
N ALA A 9 -38.74 -18.84 -29.96
CA ALA A 9 -37.44 -19.15 -30.55
C ALA A 9 -36.30 -18.84 -29.57
N MET A 10 -36.34 -17.68 -28.90
CA MET A 10 -35.33 -17.30 -27.91
C MET A 10 -35.30 -18.26 -26.70
N ILE A 11 -36.46 -18.65 -26.18
CA ILE A 11 -36.56 -19.64 -25.08
C ILE A 11 -35.96 -20.99 -25.49
N THR A 12 -36.16 -21.39 -26.74
CA THR A 12 -35.65 -22.67 -27.27
C THR A 12 -34.13 -22.64 -27.41
N VAL A 13 -33.57 -21.54 -27.94
CA VAL A 13 -32.11 -21.33 -28.01
C VAL A 13 -31.49 -21.33 -26.62
N LEU A 14 -32.10 -20.65 -25.64
CA LEU A 14 -31.62 -20.63 -24.26
C LEU A 14 -31.64 -22.02 -23.59
N LYS A 15 -32.67 -22.82 -23.83
CA LYS A 15 -32.74 -24.20 -23.31
C LYS A 15 -31.66 -25.10 -23.92
N ASN A 16 -31.44 -25.01 -25.22
CA ASN A 16 -30.41 -25.81 -25.91
C ASN A 16 -29.00 -25.39 -25.46
N ASN A 17 -28.75 -24.09 -25.32
CA ASN A 17 -27.47 -23.60 -24.80
C ASN A 17 -27.22 -24.03 -23.34
N LYS A 18 -28.27 -24.10 -22.51
CA LYS A 18 -28.17 -24.60 -21.13
C LYS A 18 -27.82 -26.09 -21.06
N ALA A 19 -28.30 -26.89 -22.02
CA ALA A 19 -27.97 -28.32 -22.11
C ALA A 19 -26.50 -28.54 -22.52
N LEU A 20 -25.94 -27.65 -23.35
CA LEU A 20 -24.54 -27.72 -23.80
C LEU A 20 -23.53 -27.31 -22.73
N LEU A 21 -23.93 -26.56 -21.71
CA LEU A 21 -23.03 -26.09 -20.64
C LEU A 21 -22.55 -27.20 -19.69
N GLY A 22 -23.03 -28.44 -19.86
CA GLY A 22 -22.73 -29.57 -18.98
C GLY A 22 -23.26 -29.32 -17.56
N ASN A 23 -23.64 -30.38 -16.85
CA ASN A 23 -23.92 -30.24 -15.43
C ASN A 23 -22.63 -29.77 -14.74
N ARG A 24 -22.51 -28.47 -14.42
CA ARG A 24 -21.42 -27.94 -13.62
C ARG A 24 -21.35 -28.77 -12.36
N LYS A 25 -20.38 -29.68 -12.28
CA LYS A 25 -20.15 -30.50 -11.10
C LYS A 25 -19.77 -29.52 -10.00
N SER A 26 -20.70 -29.24 -9.10
CA SER A 26 -20.42 -28.50 -7.88
C SER A 26 -19.19 -29.15 -7.23
N LEU A 27 -18.16 -28.35 -6.93
CA LEU A 27 -16.97 -28.78 -6.20
C LEU A 27 -17.32 -29.27 -4.77
N PHE A 28 -18.57 -29.16 -4.36
CA PHE A 28 -19.13 -29.61 -3.09
C PHE A 28 -20.22 -30.67 -3.30
N ARG A 29 -19.91 -31.77 -4.00
CA ARG A 29 -20.79 -32.94 -3.97
C ARG A 29 -20.65 -33.68 -2.63
N SER A 30 -21.78 -33.78 -1.95
CA SER A 30 -21.95 -34.42 -0.64
C SER A 30 -21.47 -35.87 -0.63
N LYS A 31 -20.92 -36.27 0.52
CA LYS A 31 -20.41 -37.60 0.95
C LYS A 31 -21.21 -38.83 0.50
N LYS A 32 -22.47 -38.65 0.07
CA LYS A 32 -23.36 -39.70 -0.47
C LYS A 32 -22.83 -40.38 -1.73
N ASP A 33 -22.16 -39.65 -2.64
CA ASP A 33 -21.64 -40.24 -3.89
C ASP A 33 -20.45 -41.20 -3.64
N TYR A 34 -19.69 -41.01 -2.56
CA TYR A 34 -18.62 -41.93 -2.14
C TYR A 34 -19.19 -43.22 -1.50
N ILE A 35 -20.28 -43.11 -0.75
CA ILE A 35 -20.89 -44.25 -0.06
C ILE A 35 -21.56 -45.20 -1.06
N SER A 36 -22.17 -44.68 -2.13
CA SER A 36 -22.79 -45.51 -3.18
C SER A 36 -21.73 -46.28 -3.97
N SER A 37 -20.59 -45.67 -4.27
CA SER A 37 -19.47 -46.30 -4.98
C SER A 37 -18.74 -47.34 -4.12
N LYS A 38 -18.62 -47.13 -2.80
CA LYS A 38 -18.08 -48.15 -1.87
C LYS A 38 -18.95 -49.41 -1.83
N ARG A 39 -20.28 -49.27 -1.75
CA ARG A 39 -21.20 -50.43 -1.78
C ARG A 39 -21.11 -51.22 -3.08
N THR A 40 -20.94 -50.54 -4.22
CA THR A 40 -20.79 -51.24 -5.50
C THR A 40 -19.48 -52.01 -5.57
N TYR A 41 -18.39 -51.45 -5.01
CA TYR A 41 -17.10 -52.14 -4.91
C TYR A 41 -17.16 -53.38 -4.01
N ASP A 42 -17.75 -53.24 -2.82
CA ASP A 42 -17.91 -54.35 -1.84
C ASP A 42 -18.81 -55.48 -2.40
N SER A 43 -19.77 -55.15 -3.28
CA SER A 43 -20.64 -56.14 -3.94
C SER A 43 -19.98 -56.91 -5.10
N ILE A 44 -18.96 -56.32 -5.73
CA ILE A 44 -18.20 -56.95 -6.82
C ILE A 44 -17.08 -57.83 -6.24
N SER A 45 -16.59 -57.53 -5.04
CA SER A 45 -15.56 -58.31 -4.34
C SER A 45 -16.08 -59.54 -3.58
N GLY A 46 -17.18 -60.15 -4.02
CA GLY A 46 -17.77 -61.37 -3.43
C GLY A 46 -16.90 -62.64 -3.52
N LYS A 47 -15.60 -62.51 -3.83
CA LYS A 47 -14.60 -63.56 -3.68
C LYS A 47 -13.62 -63.14 -2.60
N PHE A 48 -13.78 -63.70 -1.40
CA PHE A 48 -12.75 -63.66 -0.37
C PHE A 48 -11.51 -64.36 -0.93
N PHE A 49 -10.58 -63.58 -1.48
CA PHE A 49 -9.22 -64.05 -1.69
C PHE A 49 -8.60 -64.21 -0.30
N ASP A 50 -8.21 -65.44 0.05
CA ASP A 50 -7.44 -65.71 1.25
C ASP A 50 -6.04 -65.14 1.05
N TYR A 51 -5.86 -63.89 1.48
CA TYR A 51 -4.58 -63.22 1.39
C TYR A 51 -3.67 -63.86 2.44
N LYS A 52 -2.63 -64.55 1.98
CA LYS A 52 -1.54 -64.96 2.87
C LYS A 52 -0.98 -63.70 3.50
N THR A 53 -1.27 -63.47 4.78
CA THR A 53 -0.77 -62.31 5.52
C THR A 53 0.75 -62.35 5.46
N ALA A 54 1.36 -61.26 4.97
CA ALA A 54 2.80 -61.16 4.83
C ALA A 54 3.48 -61.41 6.19
N SER A 55 4.67 -62.03 6.18
CA SER A 55 5.46 -62.23 7.40
C SER A 55 5.61 -60.89 8.15
N PRO A 56 5.56 -60.91 9.51
CA PRO A 56 5.71 -59.70 10.31
C PRO A 56 6.99 -58.92 9.97
N GLU A 57 8.07 -59.62 9.57
CA GLU A 57 9.33 -59.02 9.14
C GLU A 57 9.19 -58.26 7.80
N LEU A 58 8.46 -58.84 6.83
CA LEU A 58 8.15 -58.18 5.56
C LEU A 58 7.28 -56.94 5.76
N LEU A 59 6.33 -56.99 6.71
CA LEU A 59 5.49 -55.84 7.04
C LEU A 59 6.30 -54.70 7.68
N GLU A 60 7.27 -55.02 8.53
CA GLU A 60 8.18 -54.03 9.09
C GLU A 60 9.09 -53.40 8.04
N GLU A 61 9.63 -54.20 7.10
CA GLU A 61 10.46 -53.69 6.01
C GLU A 61 9.67 -52.74 5.10
N ILE A 62 8.43 -53.12 4.74
CA ILE A 62 7.51 -52.28 3.97
C ILE A 62 7.24 -50.97 4.73
N ARG A 63 6.98 -51.05 6.04
CA ARG A 63 6.72 -49.87 6.88
C ARG A 63 7.93 -48.92 6.91
N GLN A 64 9.14 -49.45 7.05
CA GLN A 64 10.37 -48.65 7.05
C GLN A 64 10.62 -47.98 5.69
N LYS A 65 10.39 -48.69 4.57
CA LYS A 65 10.47 -48.11 3.22
C LYS A 65 9.50 -46.95 3.04
N PHE A 66 8.23 -47.13 3.42
CA PHE A 66 7.22 -46.07 3.32
C PHE A 66 7.54 -44.85 4.19
N ILE A 67 8.07 -45.05 5.41
CA ILE A 67 8.47 -43.94 6.28
C ILE A 67 9.62 -43.14 5.64
N LYS A 68 10.60 -43.82 5.05
CA LYS A 68 11.75 -43.19 4.40
C LYS A 68 11.37 -42.42 3.14
N GLU A 69 10.47 -42.97 2.34
CA GLU A 69 9.93 -42.30 1.14
C GLU A 69 9.09 -41.08 1.50
N ARG A 70 8.18 -41.21 2.46
CA ARG A 70 7.39 -40.08 2.97
C ARG A 70 8.23 -38.94 3.51
N ARG A 71 9.33 -39.23 4.22
CA ARG A 71 10.26 -38.18 4.68
C ARG A 71 10.92 -37.43 3.52
N LYS A 72 11.35 -38.14 2.47
CA LYS A 72 11.93 -37.51 1.27
C LYS A 72 10.91 -36.66 0.53
N GLU A 73 9.69 -37.15 0.36
CA GLU A 73 8.60 -36.39 -0.26
C GLU A 73 8.22 -35.16 0.57
N ALA A 74 8.12 -35.30 1.90
CA ALA A 74 7.83 -34.19 2.79
C ALA A 74 8.90 -33.08 2.70
N ILE A 75 10.18 -33.44 2.63
CA ILE A 75 11.28 -32.48 2.46
C ILE A 75 11.18 -31.77 1.09
N LYS A 76 10.96 -32.53 0.00
CA LYS A 76 10.80 -31.94 -1.34
C LYS A 76 9.61 -31.00 -1.42
N ASN A 77 8.47 -31.40 -0.87
CA ASN A 77 7.26 -30.59 -0.83
C ASN A 77 7.43 -29.36 0.06
N GLY A 78 8.13 -29.51 1.19
CA GLY A 78 8.48 -28.39 2.08
C GLY A 78 9.32 -27.34 1.36
N LEU A 79 10.38 -27.75 0.66
CA LEU A 79 11.22 -26.84 -0.12
C LEU A 79 10.42 -26.09 -1.21
N LEU A 80 9.52 -26.79 -1.90
CA LEU A 80 8.67 -26.18 -2.93
C LEU A 80 7.70 -25.15 -2.34
N LEU A 81 7.09 -25.46 -1.19
CA LEU A 81 6.24 -24.52 -0.45
C LEU A 81 7.00 -23.28 0.02
N THR A 82 8.19 -23.47 0.59
CA THR A 82 9.05 -22.36 1.03
C THR A 82 9.42 -21.46 -0.15
N PHE A 83 9.76 -22.03 -1.30
CA PHE A 83 10.06 -21.28 -2.51
C PHE A 83 8.87 -20.42 -2.98
N ILE A 84 7.66 -20.99 -2.99
CA ILE A 84 6.43 -20.25 -3.36
C ILE A 84 6.19 -19.09 -2.40
N ILE A 85 6.36 -19.28 -1.09
CA ILE A 85 6.17 -18.23 -0.10
C ILE A 85 7.17 -17.09 -0.32
N CYS A 86 8.45 -17.40 -0.61
CA CYS A 86 9.46 -16.39 -0.93
C CYS A 86 9.10 -15.58 -2.17
N VAL A 87 8.63 -16.25 -3.24
CA VAL A 87 8.20 -15.57 -4.47
C VAL A 87 7.00 -14.67 -4.20
N CYS A 88 5.97 -15.15 -3.50
CA CYS A 88 4.81 -14.34 -3.14
C CYS A 88 5.20 -13.12 -2.29
N SER A 89 6.08 -13.30 -1.30
CA SER A 89 6.58 -12.22 -0.44
C SER A 89 7.38 -11.17 -1.23
N PHE A 90 8.16 -11.62 -2.21
CA PHE A 90 8.90 -10.72 -3.10
C PHE A 90 7.94 -9.93 -4.00
N LEU A 91 6.91 -10.58 -4.56
CA LEU A 91 5.91 -9.89 -5.37
C LEU A 91 5.14 -8.85 -4.55
N THR A 92 4.69 -9.18 -3.33
CA THR A 92 4.02 -8.19 -2.46
C THR A 92 4.92 -7.02 -2.10
N TYR A 93 6.22 -7.26 -1.87
CA TYR A 93 7.21 -6.20 -1.67
C TYR A 93 7.34 -5.30 -2.91
N LEU A 94 7.38 -5.87 -4.12
CA LEU A 94 7.41 -5.08 -5.36
C LEU A 94 6.14 -4.23 -5.54
N PHE A 95 4.96 -4.78 -5.24
CA PHE A 95 3.71 -4.03 -5.25
C PHE A 95 3.72 -2.87 -4.24
N PHE A 96 4.25 -3.09 -3.03
CA PHE A 96 4.34 -2.05 -2.00
C PHE A 96 5.31 -0.91 -2.39
N ILE A 97 6.44 -1.22 -3.03
CA ILE A 97 7.32 -0.19 -3.62
C ILE A 97 6.59 0.60 -4.71
N SER A 98 5.81 -0.07 -5.55
CA SER A 98 5.04 0.62 -6.60
C SER A 98 3.99 1.58 -6.04
N GLU A 99 3.33 1.21 -4.95
CA GLU A 99 2.29 2.02 -4.30
C GLU A 99 2.89 3.20 -3.50
N THR A 100 4.00 3.00 -2.82
CA THR A 100 4.73 4.10 -2.17
C THR A 100 5.23 5.13 -3.20
N ASN A 101 5.67 4.68 -4.38
CA ASN A 101 6.04 5.57 -5.47
C ASN A 101 4.85 6.38 -6.03
N SER A 102 3.63 5.80 -6.08
CA SER A 102 2.45 6.54 -6.52
C SER A 102 1.96 7.55 -5.48
N LEU A 103 1.97 7.20 -4.18
CA LEU A 103 1.64 8.14 -3.08
C LEU A 103 2.64 9.29 -2.98
N ASN A 104 3.94 9.02 -3.14
CA ASN A 104 4.95 10.05 -3.22
C ASN A 104 4.70 10.97 -4.43
N LYS A 105 4.43 10.40 -5.61
CA LYS A 105 4.10 11.19 -6.81
C LYS A 105 2.87 12.10 -6.60
N ILE A 106 1.84 11.59 -5.93
CA ILE A 106 0.64 12.36 -5.58
C ILE A 106 0.98 13.48 -4.58
N SER A 107 1.85 13.24 -3.58
CA SER A 107 2.36 14.29 -2.68
C SER A 107 3.18 15.37 -3.40
N TYR A 108 3.93 15.01 -4.45
CA TYR A 108 4.66 15.95 -5.31
C TYR A 108 3.74 16.72 -6.28
N GLU A 109 2.57 16.16 -6.65
CA GLU A 109 1.57 16.82 -7.50
C GLU A 109 0.56 17.69 -6.71
N ILE A 110 0.32 17.41 -5.42
CA ILE A 110 -0.55 18.22 -4.54
C ILE A 110 0.20 19.41 -3.93
N ALA A 111 1.54 19.37 -3.84
CA ALA A 111 2.32 20.58 -3.65
C ALA A 111 1.99 21.52 -4.83
N PRO A 112 1.49 22.75 -4.59
CA PRO A 112 1.19 23.65 -5.69
C PRO A 112 2.46 23.78 -6.51
N LYS A 113 2.42 23.32 -7.77
CA LYS A 113 3.60 23.25 -8.64
C LYS A 113 4.28 24.61 -8.61
N GLU A 114 5.35 24.70 -7.81
CA GLU A 114 5.95 25.98 -7.48
C GLU A 114 6.30 26.65 -8.79
N THR A 115 5.67 27.78 -9.06
CA THR A 115 5.94 28.49 -10.31
C THR A 115 7.41 28.87 -10.31
N LYS A 116 8.03 28.93 -11.49
CA LYS A 116 9.39 29.47 -11.64
C LYS A 116 9.51 30.82 -10.92
N GLN A 117 8.45 31.62 -10.96
CA GLN A 117 8.33 32.89 -10.25
C GLN A 117 8.45 32.74 -8.73
N PHE A 118 7.71 31.82 -8.10
CA PHE A 118 7.81 31.60 -6.66
C PHE A 118 9.23 31.22 -6.24
N ARG A 119 9.85 30.29 -6.96
CA ARG A 119 11.23 29.87 -6.68
C ARG A 119 12.22 31.01 -6.77
N LEU A 120 12.07 31.88 -7.77
CA LEU A 120 12.91 33.08 -7.91
C LEU A 120 12.72 34.03 -6.73
N ILE A 121 11.47 34.28 -6.31
CA ILE A 121 11.20 35.17 -5.17
C ILE A 121 11.78 34.62 -3.87
N ILE A 122 11.66 33.31 -3.62
CA ILE A 122 12.28 32.68 -2.44
C ILE A 122 13.80 32.82 -2.49
N LYS A 123 14.42 32.50 -3.63
CA LYS A 123 15.88 32.62 -3.82
C LYS A 123 16.36 34.05 -3.60
N ASP A 124 15.65 35.03 -4.16
CA ASP A 124 15.99 36.44 -3.97
C ASP A 124 15.87 36.85 -2.49
N GLY A 125 14.86 36.35 -1.77
CA GLY A 125 14.70 36.58 -0.33
C GLY A 125 15.85 35.99 0.48
N ASP A 126 16.26 34.76 0.16
CA ASP A 126 17.39 34.08 0.79
C ASP A 126 18.71 34.85 0.52
N GLU A 127 18.93 35.35 -0.70
CA GLU A 127 20.07 36.21 -1.02
C GLU A 127 20.08 37.52 -0.20
N TRP A 128 18.91 38.10 0.09
CA TRP A 128 18.82 39.26 0.97
C TRP A 128 19.11 38.94 2.43
N ILE A 129 18.71 37.76 2.93
CA ILE A 129 19.08 37.29 4.28
C ILE A 129 20.60 37.15 4.37
N ASP A 130 21.23 36.50 3.40
CA ASP A 130 22.68 36.28 3.37
C ASP A 130 23.45 37.62 3.30
N ALA A 131 22.87 38.62 2.62
CA ALA A 131 23.41 39.97 2.56
C ALA A 131 23.12 40.84 3.80
N GLY A 132 22.44 40.31 4.82
CA GLY A 132 22.05 41.05 6.04
C GLY A 132 20.96 42.10 5.80
N LYS A 133 20.26 42.07 4.67
CA LYS A 133 19.23 43.04 4.28
C LYS A 133 17.85 42.49 4.62
N PHE A 134 17.56 42.39 5.92
CA PHE A 134 16.39 41.67 6.44
C PHE A 134 15.05 42.28 6.00
N GLU A 135 14.93 43.60 5.92
CA GLU A 135 13.72 44.28 5.42
C GLU A 135 13.38 43.83 3.99
N ASN A 136 14.38 43.76 3.11
CA ASN A 136 14.18 43.31 1.72
C ASN A 136 13.81 41.83 1.65
N ALA A 137 14.41 40.99 2.49
CA ALA A 137 14.07 39.58 2.58
C ALA A 137 12.59 39.39 2.97
N ILE A 138 12.14 40.10 4.02
CA ILE A 138 10.73 40.08 4.47
C ILE A 138 9.79 40.47 3.32
N ILE A 139 10.12 41.49 2.53
CA ILE A 139 9.32 41.92 1.36
C ILE A 139 9.22 40.79 0.32
N GLN A 140 10.32 40.10 0.02
CA GLN A 140 10.30 39.00 -0.94
C GLN A 140 9.48 37.83 -0.42
N TYR A 141 9.67 37.42 0.83
CA TYR A 141 8.87 36.32 1.40
C TYR A 141 7.38 36.66 1.53
N THR A 142 7.02 37.91 1.83
CA THR A 142 5.60 38.32 1.80
C THR A 142 5.01 38.30 0.40
N ARG A 143 5.79 38.58 -0.65
CA ARG A 143 5.35 38.35 -2.05
C ARG A 143 5.15 36.87 -2.32
N ALA A 144 6.04 36.01 -1.83
CA ALA A 144 5.90 34.56 -1.94
C ALA A 144 4.63 34.05 -1.24
N ALA A 145 4.31 34.58 -0.05
CA ALA A 145 3.10 34.23 0.71
C ALA A 145 1.81 34.67 0.00
N LYS A 146 1.85 35.71 -0.84
CA LYS A 146 0.71 36.10 -1.69
C LYS A 146 0.48 35.13 -2.85
N LEU A 147 1.55 34.53 -3.38
CA LEU A 147 1.44 33.54 -4.46
C LEU A 147 0.96 32.19 -3.94
N PHE A 148 1.53 31.74 -2.82
CA PHE A 148 1.14 30.50 -2.14
C PHE A 148 0.89 30.77 -0.66
N PRO A 149 -0.37 31.07 -0.28
CA PRO A 149 -0.71 31.32 1.12
C PRO A 149 -0.63 30.05 1.95
N ASN A 150 -0.47 30.22 3.27
CA ASN A 150 -0.45 29.14 4.27
C ASN A 150 0.67 28.10 4.12
N GLN A 151 1.74 28.47 3.44
CA GLN A 151 2.95 27.66 3.35
C GLN A 151 3.85 27.92 4.56
N PHE A 152 4.02 26.89 5.39
CA PHE A 152 4.85 26.95 6.58
C PHE A 152 6.27 27.45 6.28
N GLU A 153 6.88 26.98 5.20
CA GLU A 153 8.26 27.35 4.85
C GLU A 153 8.42 28.85 4.55
N VAL A 154 7.40 29.47 3.95
CA VAL A 154 7.38 30.90 3.65
C VAL A 154 7.12 31.71 4.92
N GLU A 155 6.19 31.25 5.75
CA GLU A 155 5.85 31.91 7.01
C GLU A 155 7.00 31.86 8.01
N TYR A 156 7.72 30.72 8.06
CA TYR A 156 8.96 30.58 8.81
C TYR A 156 10.03 31.56 8.34
N ARG A 157 10.20 31.76 7.03
CA ARG A 157 11.15 32.74 6.47
C ARG A 157 10.80 34.17 6.80
N ILE A 158 9.51 34.51 6.83
CA ILE A 158 9.06 35.82 7.30
C ILE A 158 9.41 36.00 8.78
N CYS A 159 9.11 35.00 9.62
CA CYS A 159 9.46 35.00 11.04
C CYS A 159 10.97 35.19 11.24
N LEU A 160 11.79 34.42 10.52
CA LEU A 160 13.25 34.50 10.56
C LEU A 160 13.75 35.90 10.17
N GLY A 161 13.20 36.48 9.10
CA GLY A 161 13.51 37.84 8.67
C GLY A 161 13.24 38.86 9.76
N TYR A 162 12.08 38.79 10.44
CA TYR A 162 11.77 39.67 11.56
C TYR A 162 12.65 39.42 12.79
N SER A 163 12.99 38.16 13.09
CA SER A 163 13.92 37.81 14.18
C SER A 163 15.29 38.42 13.95
N TYR A 164 15.83 38.34 12.75
CA TYR A 164 17.12 38.95 12.42
C TYR A 164 17.05 40.47 12.36
N LEU A 165 15.97 41.04 11.82
CA LEU A 165 15.74 42.48 11.83
C LEU A 165 15.73 43.05 13.25
N CYS A 166 15.07 42.36 14.19
CA CYS A 166 15.11 42.76 15.59
C CYS A 166 16.51 42.55 16.20
N ARG A 167 17.11 41.38 16.00
CA ARG A 167 18.38 41.03 16.65
C ARG A 167 19.54 41.92 16.24
N TYR A 168 19.65 42.24 14.95
CA TYR A 168 20.81 42.94 14.40
C TYR A 168 20.54 44.44 14.17
N ASP A 169 19.33 44.80 13.78
CA ASP A 169 18.99 46.21 13.46
C ASP A 169 18.13 46.87 14.54
N GLN A 170 17.67 46.12 15.56
CA GLN A 170 16.79 46.61 16.64
C GLN A 170 15.48 47.24 16.13
N LYS A 171 14.98 46.76 14.99
CA LYS A 171 13.76 47.26 14.35
C LYS A 171 12.64 46.23 14.40
N GLU A 172 11.41 46.73 14.45
CA GLU A 172 10.18 45.92 14.33
C GLU A 172 10.11 44.74 15.33
N CYS A 173 10.80 44.83 16.48
CA CYS A 173 10.91 43.73 17.45
C CYS A 173 9.55 43.25 17.98
N GLN A 174 8.69 44.20 18.39
CA GLN A 174 7.35 43.88 18.91
C GLN A 174 6.49 43.18 17.85
N LYS A 175 6.46 43.74 16.64
CA LYS A 175 5.73 43.17 15.49
C LYS A 175 6.28 41.80 15.09
N GLY A 176 7.60 41.65 15.09
CA GLY A 176 8.26 40.38 14.80
C GLY A 176 7.88 39.29 15.80
N LYS A 177 7.90 39.62 17.10
CA LYS A 177 7.49 38.72 18.18
C LYS A 177 6.03 38.29 18.02
N GLU A 178 5.13 39.23 17.72
CA GLU A 178 3.72 38.93 17.46
C GLU A 178 3.54 37.97 16.27
N ILE A 179 4.24 38.20 15.17
CA ILE A 179 4.20 37.33 13.99
C ILE A 179 4.71 35.91 14.32
N VAL A 180 5.81 35.80 15.07
CA VAL A 180 6.33 34.48 15.49
C VAL A 180 5.32 33.76 16.39
N LEU A 181 4.69 34.45 17.33
CA LEU A 181 3.66 33.86 18.20
C LEU A 181 2.45 33.36 17.39
N GLN A 182 1.98 34.14 16.42
CA GLN A 182 0.90 33.72 15.50
C GLN A 182 1.30 32.47 14.71
N ALA A 183 2.54 32.41 14.22
CA ALA A 183 3.05 31.24 13.51
C ALA A 183 3.14 30.01 14.43
N ILE A 184 3.52 30.17 15.70
CA ILE A 184 3.56 29.07 16.69
C ILE A 184 2.16 28.52 16.95
N GLU A 185 1.16 29.39 17.11
CA GLU A 185 -0.24 28.97 17.27
C GLU A 185 -0.74 28.20 16.05
N LYS A 186 -0.37 28.65 14.85
CA LYS A 186 -0.74 28.02 13.58
C LYS A 186 -0.02 26.69 13.33
N TYR A 187 1.23 26.57 13.76
CA TYR A 187 2.10 25.41 13.54
C TYR A 187 2.71 24.89 14.86
N PRO A 188 1.90 24.33 15.78
CA PRO A 188 2.33 24.02 17.14
C PRO A 188 3.41 22.93 17.25
N ASN A 189 3.53 22.08 16.21
CA ASN A 189 4.50 20.97 16.16
C ASN A 189 5.89 21.41 15.67
N GLU A 190 6.03 22.65 15.21
CA GLU A 190 7.26 23.14 14.57
C GLU A 190 8.17 23.86 15.59
N ASN A 191 9.03 23.08 16.25
CA ASN A 191 9.88 23.59 17.32
C ASN A 191 10.83 24.72 16.87
N LYS A 192 11.24 24.74 15.59
CA LYS A 192 12.10 25.80 15.03
C LYS A 192 11.50 27.21 15.15
N LEU A 193 10.17 27.35 15.25
CA LEU A 193 9.54 28.64 15.50
C LEU A 193 9.74 29.11 16.95
N LYS A 194 9.74 28.20 17.92
CA LYS A 194 9.96 28.52 19.33
C LYS A 194 11.39 29.02 19.56
N GLU A 195 12.35 28.46 18.83
CA GLU A 195 13.75 28.91 18.87
C GLU A 195 13.89 30.37 18.43
N LEU A 196 13.03 30.86 17.53
CA LEU A 196 13.08 32.26 17.08
C LEU A 196 12.72 33.27 18.18
N LEU A 197 12.02 32.85 19.24
CA LEU A 197 11.66 33.74 20.35
C LEU A 197 12.88 34.28 21.10
N GLN A 198 14.02 33.57 21.06
CA GLN A 198 15.26 34.02 21.70
C GLN A 198 15.81 35.33 21.10
N PHE A 199 15.39 35.69 19.88
CA PHE A 199 15.85 36.90 19.20
C PHE A 199 15.08 38.17 19.60
N PHE A 200 13.98 38.03 20.37
CA PHE A 200 13.10 39.13 20.77
C PHE A 200 13.11 39.39 22.28
N SER A 201 14.19 39.04 22.98
CA SER A 201 14.35 39.37 24.39
C SER A 201 14.63 40.86 24.58
N ASP A 202 14.03 41.44 25.63
CA ASP A 202 14.20 42.83 26.07
C ASP A 202 15.64 43.14 26.50
#